data_AF-A0A960HE23-F1
#
_entry.id   AF-A0A960HE23-F1
#
_cell.length_a   1.000
_cell.length_b   1.000
_cell.length_c   1.000
_cell.angle_alpha   90.00
_cell.angle_beta   90.00
_cell.angle_gamma   90.00
#
_symmetry.space_group_name_H-M   'P 1'
#
loop_
_entity.id
_entity.type
_entity.pdbx_description
1 polymer ?
#
loop_
_entity_poly.entity_id
_entity_poly.type
_entity_poly.pdbx_seq_one_letter_code
_entity_poly.pdbx_strand_id
1 'polypeptide(L)'
;TRFPDAVRHVITLGSPFRLHRAEETNVGRWFDKTAPIHGLRRPHSADFRREPYTGNLPVPSTAVFTKADGVVPWRSCVDVPGPRSENIEVFGSHCGLGFNPAVLGIVADRLRLGKDEWRPFKPAPWHVGPYRARV
;
A
#
# COMPACT_ATOMS: atom_id res chain seq x y z
N THR A 1 -7.76 13.65 3.69
CA THR A 1 -7.51 13.42 5.14
C THR A 1 -8.20 14.52 5.91
N ARG A 2 -9.03 14.21 6.92
CA ARG A 2 -9.81 15.23 7.66
C ARG A 2 -8.96 16.19 8.50
N PHE A 3 -7.70 15.84 8.79
CA PHE A 3 -6.74 16.67 9.55
C PHE A 3 -5.33 16.59 8.92
N PRO A 4 -5.06 17.29 7.80
CA PRO A 4 -3.78 17.20 7.11
C PRO A 4 -2.61 17.72 7.95
N ASP A 5 -2.81 18.74 8.79
CA ASP A 5 -1.75 19.36 9.58
C ASP A 5 -1.22 18.48 10.73
N ALA A 6 -2.00 17.47 11.13
CA ALA A 6 -1.62 16.47 12.12
C ALA A 6 -0.88 15.28 11.50
N VAL A 7 -0.78 15.20 10.17
CA VAL A 7 -0.17 14.08 9.46
C VAL A 7 1.05 14.56 8.69
N ARG A 8 2.24 14.08 9.06
CA ARG A 8 3.48 14.42 8.36
C ARG A 8 3.55 13.83 6.94
N HIS A 9 3.15 12.57 6.81
CA HIS A 9 3.19 11.79 5.57
C HIS A 9 2.36 10.51 5.72
N VAL A 10 2.04 9.86 4.62
CA VAL A 10 1.32 8.57 4.58
C VAL A 10 2.23 7.51 3.99
N ILE A 11 2.32 6.36 4.66
CA ILE A 11 3.00 5.17 4.15
C ILE A 11 1.96 4.06 4.05
N THR A 12 1.79 3.47 2.87
CA THR A 12 0.88 2.33 2.67
C THR A 12 1.67 1.06 2.37
N LEU A 13 1.22 -0.06 2.92
CA LEU A 13 1.80 -1.38 2.70
C LEU A 13 0.72 -2.29 2.13
N GLY A 14 0.83 -2.69 0.86
CA GLY A 14 -0.12 -3.60 0.20
C GLY A 14 -1.59 -3.15 0.31
N SER A 15 -1.84 -1.86 0.49
CA SER A 15 -3.17 -1.35 0.84
C SER A 15 -3.95 -1.05 -0.43
N PRO A 16 -5.10 -1.68 -0.69
CA PRO A 16 -5.83 -1.54 -1.95
C PRO A 16 -6.70 -0.26 -1.98
N PHE A 17 -6.08 0.92 -1.90
CA PHE A 17 -6.79 2.20 -1.77
C PHE A 17 -7.40 2.72 -3.08
N ARG A 18 -7.00 2.19 -4.24
CA ARG A 18 -7.64 2.45 -5.55
C ARG A 18 -8.60 1.34 -5.99
N LEU A 19 -9.00 0.47 -5.06
CA LEU A 19 -9.94 -0.60 -5.36
C LEU A 19 -11.37 -0.02 -5.45
N HIS A 20 -12.06 -0.30 -6.55
CA HIS A 20 -13.44 0.15 -6.72
C HIS A 20 -14.46 -0.88 -6.21
N ARG A 21 -14.10 -2.18 -6.19
CA ARG A 21 -14.96 -3.28 -5.75
C ARG A 21 -14.17 -4.36 -5.00
N ALA A 22 -14.76 -4.92 -3.93
CA ALA A 22 -14.12 -5.94 -3.09
C ALA A 22 -13.80 -7.24 -3.85
N GLU A 23 -14.64 -7.57 -4.84
CA GLU A 23 -14.57 -8.79 -5.65
C GLU A 23 -13.31 -8.87 -6.53
N GLU A 24 -12.58 -7.75 -6.67
CA GLU A 24 -11.34 -7.67 -7.43
C GLU A 24 -10.16 -8.30 -6.68
N THR A 25 -10.30 -8.62 -5.39
CA THR A 25 -9.25 -9.30 -4.60
C THR A 25 -9.26 -10.81 -4.78
N ASN A 26 -8.06 -11.42 -4.81
CA ASN A 26 -7.90 -12.87 -4.91
C ASN A 26 -8.44 -13.57 -3.64
N VAL A 27 -8.30 -12.93 -2.48
CA VAL A 27 -8.85 -13.44 -1.21
C VAL A 27 -10.36 -13.24 -1.12
N GLY A 28 -10.95 -12.23 -1.75
CA GLY A 28 -12.42 -12.08 -1.82
C GLY A 28 -13.09 -13.35 -2.37
N ARG A 29 -12.57 -13.93 -3.45
CA ARG A 29 -13.08 -15.20 -4.00
C ARG A 29 -12.89 -16.41 -3.09
N TRP A 30 -11.79 -16.47 -2.34
CA TRP A 30 -11.51 -17.60 -1.45
C TRP A 30 -12.31 -17.49 -0.15
N PHE A 31 -12.43 -16.28 0.37
CA PHE A 31 -13.22 -15.93 1.55
C PHE A 31 -14.72 -16.08 1.28
N ASP A 32 -15.23 -15.68 0.11
CA ASP A 32 -16.65 -15.92 -0.25
C ASP A 32 -16.97 -17.42 -0.35
N LYS A 33 -16.00 -18.26 -0.74
CA LYS A 33 -16.14 -19.73 -0.77
C LYS A 33 -16.10 -20.36 0.62
N THR A 34 -15.40 -19.77 1.59
CA THR A 34 -15.27 -20.30 2.96
C THR A 34 -16.15 -19.56 3.99
N ALA A 35 -16.77 -18.44 3.62
CA ALA A 35 -17.69 -17.66 4.46
C ALA A 35 -18.85 -18.49 5.04
N PRO A 36 -19.45 -19.47 4.31
CA PRO A 36 -20.46 -20.36 4.88
C PRO A 36 -19.92 -21.25 6.01
N ILE A 37 -18.65 -21.65 5.94
CA ILE A 37 -17.98 -22.52 6.91
C ILE A 37 -17.66 -21.76 8.21
N HIS A 38 -17.41 -20.45 8.12
CA HIS A 38 -17.07 -19.60 9.27
C HIS A 38 -18.25 -18.81 9.86
N GLY A 39 -19.49 -19.09 9.44
CA GLY A 39 -20.69 -18.43 9.98
C GLY A 39 -20.79 -16.92 9.70
N LEU A 40 -19.99 -16.41 8.75
CA LEU A 40 -19.96 -15.00 8.38
C LEU A 40 -21.10 -14.73 7.40
N ARG A 41 -22.22 -14.21 7.93
CA ARG A 41 -23.47 -13.94 7.19
C ARG A 41 -23.43 -12.67 6.32
N ARG A 42 -22.27 -12.04 6.16
CA ARG A 42 -22.11 -10.90 5.24
C ARG A 42 -21.10 -11.26 4.16
N PRO A 43 -21.47 -11.19 2.86
CA PRO A 43 -20.49 -11.31 1.80
C PRO A 43 -19.44 -10.20 2.00
N HIS A 44 -18.20 -10.47 1.61
CA HIS A 44 -17.10 -9.51 1.71
C HIS A 44 -17.34 -8.24 0.85
N SER A 45 -18.45 -8.23 0.07
CA SER A 45 -19.03 -7.18 -0.76
C SER A 45 -19.80 -6.09 -0.02
N ALA A 46 -19.68 -5.98 1.31
CA ALA A 46 -20.13 -4.79 2.02
C ALA A 46 -19.29 -3.59 1.54
N ASP A 47 -19.79 -2.93 0.50
CA ASP A 47 -19.43 -1.62 -0.03
C ASP A 47 -18.20 -1.03 0.69
N PHE A 48 -16.99 -1.27 0.17
CA PHE A 48 -15.80 -0.51 0.58
C PHE A 48 -15.93 0.94 0.08
N ARG A 49 -17.06 1.60 0.34
CA ARG A 49 -17.27 3.03 0.12
C ARG A 49 -16.53 3.79 1.21
N ARG A 50 -15.21 3.77 1.09
CA ARG A 50 -14.40 4.90 1.50
C ARG A 50 -14.52 5.97 0.42
N GLU A 51 -14.38 7.24 0.80
CA GLU A 51 -14.32 8.33 -0.18
C GLU A 51 -13.40 7.95 -1.35
N PRO A 52 -13.80 8.21 -2.61
CA PRO A 52 -12.98 7.85 -3.76
C PRO A 52 -11.58 8.41 -3.60
N TYR A 53 -10.57 7.57 -3.74
CA TYR A 53 -9.19 8.05 -3.74
C TYR A 53 -8.98 8.96 -4.95
N THR A 54 -8.74 10.25 -4.70
CA THR A 54 -8.65 11.27 -5.76
C THR A 54 -7.25 11.39 -6.37
N GLY A 55 -6.27 10.60 -5.93
CA GLY A 55 -4.90 10.67 -6.43
C GLY A 55 -4.08 11.84 -5.88
N ASN A 56 -4.65 12.68 -5.03
CA ASN A 56 -3.99 13.88 -4.52
C ASN A 56 -4.14 13.98 -3.00
N LEU A 57 -3.23 13.34 -2.27
CA LEU A 57 -3.13 13.54 -0.83
C LEU A 57 -2.52 14.93 -0.54
N PRO A 58 -3.06 15.69 0.42
CA PRO A 58 -2.51 17.00 0.80
C PRO A 58 -1.12 16.90 1.46
N VAL A 59 -0.73 15.69 1.84
CA VAL A 59 0.53 15.33 2.51
C VAL A 59 1.31 14.35 1.64
N PRO A 60 2.64 14.28 1.76
CA PRO A 60 3.43 13.34 0.98
C PRO A 60 3.02 11.88 1.20
N SER A 61 3.12 11.05 0.16
CA SER A 61 2.74 9.64 0.18
C SER A 61 3.86 8.73 -0.36
N THR A 62 3.98 7.56 0.25
CA THR A 62 4.82 6.46 -0.23
C THR A 62 3.99 5.19 -0.22
N ALA A 63 3.75 4.61 -1.39
CA ALA A 63 3.05 3.35 -1.52
C ALA A 63 4.04 2.21 -1.76
N VAL A 64 4.06 1.25 -0.83
CA VAL A 64 4.90 0.05 -0.91
C VAL A 64 4.01 -1.13 -1.30
N PHE A 65 4.35 -1.78 -2.40
CA PHE A 65 3.57 -2.90 -2.94
C PHE A 65 4.49 -4.00 -3.46
N THR A 66 3.90 -5.16 -3.74
CA THR A 66 4.62 -6.26 -4.40
C THR A 66 3.78 -6.79 -5.56
N LYS A 67 4.41 -7.06 -6.71
CA LYS A 67 3.69 -7.68 -7.85
C LYS A 67 3.31 -9.13 -7.60
N ALA A 68 3.95 -9.78 -6.63
CA ALA A 68 3.63 -11.12 -6.17
C ALA A 68 2.53 -11.14 -5.08
N ASP A 69 1.75 -10.05 -4.97
CA ASP A 69 0.64 -9.97 -4.03
C ASP A 69 -0.45 -10.98 -4.40
N GLY A 70 -0.61 -11.99 -3.54
CA GLY A 70 -1.62 -13.05 -3.69
C GLY A 70 -2.96 -12.70 -3.06
N VAL A 71 -3.10 -11.55 -2.39
CA VAL A 71 -4.30 -11.16 -1.65
C VAL A 71 -5.11 -10.14 -2.44
N VAL A 72 -4.48 -9.05 -2.88
CA VAL A 72 -5.13 -7.94 -3.58
C VAL A 72 -4.43 -7.65 -4.92
N PRO A 73 -5.11 -7.05 -5.91
CA PRO A 73 -4.45 -6.65 -7.15
C PRO A 73 -3.46 -5.56 -6.84
N TRP A 74 -2.16 -5.82 -7.00
CA TRP A 74 -1.11 -4.86 -6.66
C TRP A 74 -1.30 -3.48 -7.31
N ARG A 75 -1.91 -3.41 -8.50
CA ARG A 75 -2.23 -2.14 -9.19
C ARG A 75 -3.17 -1.23 -8.39
N SER A 76 -4.04 -1.81 -7.57
CA SER A 76 -4.93 -1.09 -6.66
C SER A 76 -4.20 -0.48 -5.45
N CYS A 77 -2.97 -0.93 -5.19
CA CYS A 77 -2.09 -0.45 -4.13
C CYS A 77 -1.06 0.58 -4.60
N VAL A 78 -1.00 0.84 -5.90
CA VAL A 78 -0.11 1.84 -6.50
C VAL A 78 -0.80 3.19 -6.44
N ASP A 79 -0.05 4.26 -6.15
CA ASP A 79 -0.52 5.64 -6.15
C ASP A 79 -0.38 6.27 -7.55
N VAL A 80 -1.06 7.40 -7.80
CA VAL A 80 -0.78 8.26 -8.95
C VAL A 80 0.57 8.97 -8.69
N PRO A 81 1.58 8.80 -9.56
CA PRO A 81 2.86 9.48 -9.40
C PRO A 81 2.71 10.99 -9.45
N GLY A 82 3.45 11.69 -8.60
CA GLY A 82 3.35 13.14 -8.46
C GLY A 82 4.55 13.72 -7.71
N PRO A 83 4.61 15.04 -7.50
CA PRO A 83 5.78 15.71 -6.92
C PRO A 83 6.09 15.27 -5.48
N ARG A 84 5.09 14.76 -4.75
CA ARG A 84 5.20 14.30 -3.35
C ARG A 84 4.58 12.91 -3.13
N SER A 85 4.42 12.12 -4.20
CA SER A 85 3.90 10.75 -4.15
C SER A 85 4.85 9.82 -4.89
N GLU A 86 5.15 8.67 -4.28
CA GLU A 86 6.03 7.67 -4.90
C GLU A 86 5.52 6.24 -4.68
N ASN A 87 5.88 5.37 -5.61
CA ASN A 87 5.57 3.95 -5.59
C ASN A 87 6.86 3.14 -5.53
N ILE A 88 6.94 2.20 -4.58
CA ILE A 88 8.11 1.35 -4.37
C ILE A 88 7.67 -0.12 -4.43
N GLU A 89 8.16 -0.82 -5.45
CA GLU A 89 7.97 -2.26 -5.56
C GLU A 89 9.02 -2.99 -4.71
N VAL A 90 8.57 -3.93 -3.89
CA VAL A 90 9.41 -4.87 -3.15
C VAL A 90 9.07 -6.31 -3.54
N PHE A 91 10.04 -7.22 -3.43
CA PHE A 91 9.78 -8.65 -3.57
C PHE A 91 9.30 -9.24 -2.24
N GLY A 92 8.23 -10.04 -2.29
CA GLY A 92 7.64 -10.70 -1.12
C GLY A 92 6.19 -11.10 -1.36
N SER A 93 5.55 -11.69 -0.36
CA SER A 93 4.10 -11.88 -0.34
C SER A 93 3.42 -10.71 0.37
N HIS A 94 2.11 -10.55 0.18
CA HIS A 94 1.29 -9.56 0.89
C HIS A 94 1.52 -9.59 2.42
N CYS A 95 1.33 -10.77 3.04
CA CYS A 95 1.54 -10.96 4.47
C CYS A 95 3.00 -10.80 4.89
N GLY A 96 3.93 -11.07 3.97
CA GLY A 96 5.37 -10.90 4.19
C GLY A 96 5.81 -9.42 4.25
N LEU A 97 5.03 -8.48 3.72
CA LEU A 97 5.40 -7.05 3.71
C LEU A 97 5.70 -6.50 5.11
N GLY A 98 4.96 -6.94 6.14
CA GLY A 98 5.15 -6.46 7.51
C GLY A 98 6.49 -6.86 8.15
N PHE A 99 7.13 -7.92 7.65
CA PHE A 99 8.39 -8.45 8.18
C PHE A 99 9.54 -8.34 7.18
N ASN A 100 9.29 -7.77 6.00
CA ASN A 100 10.27 -7.69 4.94
C ASN A 100 11.33 -6.62 5.29
N PRO A 101 12.63 -6.98 5.38
CA PRO A 101 13.69 -6.03 5.72
C PRO A 101 13.75 -4.82 4.79
N ALA A 102 13.42 -4.99 3.51
CA ALA A 102 13.35 -3.88 2.55
C ALA A 102 12.24 -2.89 2.91
N VAL A 103 11.07 -3.40 3.30
CA VAL A 103 9.93 -2.59 3.74
C VAL A 103 10.28 -1.86 5.03
N LEU A 104 10.89 -2.54 6.00
CA LEU A 104 11.33 -1.94 7.25
C LEU A 104 12.35 -0.81 7.00
N GLY A 105 13.30 -1.01 6.08
CA GLY A 105 14.25 0.02 5.67
C GLY A 105 13.57 1.23 5.02
N ILE A 106 12.57 1.01 4.16
CA ILE A 106 11.77 2.10 3.56
C ILE A 106 11.00 2.87 4.64
N VAL A 107 10.33 2.16 5.55
CA VAL A 107 9.56 2.77 6.65
C VAL A 107 10.48 3.59 7.55
N ALA A 108 11.63 3.05 7.95
CA ALA A 108 12.62 3.77 8.74
C ALA A 108 13.14 5.02 8.00
N ASP A 109 13.46 4.89 6.71
CA ASP A 109 13.90 6.04 5.92
C ASP A 109 12.82 7.12 5.81
N ARG A 110 11.55 6.73 5.60
CA ARG A 110 10.44 7.70 5.59
C ARG A 110 10.24 8.34 6.95
N LEU A 111 10.26 7.57 8.03
CA LEU A 111 10.00 8.07 9.37
C LEU A 111 11.06 9.05 9.88
N ARG A 112 12.29 8.98 9.34
CA ARG A 112 13.36 9.92 9.69
C ARG A 112 13.22 11.31 9.07
N LEU A 113 12.39 11.48 8.03
CA LEU A 113 12.23 12.76 7.34
C LEU A 113 11.38 13.74 8.17
N GLY A 114 11.82 14.99 8.30
CA GLY A 114 11.00 16.09 8.83
C GLY A 114 9.79 16.45 7.94
N LYS A 115 8.94 17.36 8.42
CA LYS A 115 7.70 17.80 7.72
C LYS A 115 7.95 18.33 6.31
N ASP A 116 9.06 19.05 6.13
CA ASP A 116 9.41 19.71 4.85
C ASP A 116 10.63 19.07 4.17
N GLU A 117 11.05 17.89 4.64
CA GLU A 117 12.24 17.19 4.13
C GLU A 117 11.90 16.03 3.19
N TRP A 118 10.66 15.96 2.73
CA TRP A 118 10.24 14.87 1.85
C TRP A 118 11.10 14.84 0.60
N ARG A 119 11.58 13.65 0.28
CA ARG A 119 12.37 13.36 -0.91
C ARG A 119 12.12 11.92 -1.33
N PRO A 120 12.23 11.61 -2.64
CA PRO A 120 12.10 10.24 -3.11
C PRO A 120 13.08 9.29 -2.43
N PHE A 121 12.65 8.05 -2.20
CA PHE A 121 13.53 7.03 -1.67
C PHE A 121 14.76 6.86 -2.55
N LYS A 122 15.92 6.81 -1.90
CA LYS A 122 17.14 6.32 -2.51
C LYS A 122 17.62 5.14 -1.68
N PRO A 123 17.59 3.92 -2.24
CA PRO A 123 18.10 2.77 -1.52
C PRO A 123 19.61 2.92 -1.29
N ALA A 124 20.11 2.38 -0.18
CA ALA A 124 21.54 2.43 0.12
C ALA A 124 22.34 1.59 -0.91
N PRO A 125 23.58 1.96 -1.25
CA PRO A 125 24.38 1.25 -2.25
C PRO A 125 24.60 -0.24 -1.94
N TRP A 126 24.58 -0.62 -0.66
CA TRP A 126 24.77 -1.99 -0.16
C TRP A 126 23.48 -2.79 0.00
N HIS A 127 22.32 -2.20 -0.31
CA HIS A 127 21.01 -2.85 -0.24
C HIS A 127 20.59 -3.52 -1.58
N VAL A 128 21.52 -3.75 -2.51
CA VAL A 128 21.26 -4.40 -3.81
C VAL A 128 20.63 -5.78 -3.61
N GLY A 129 19.32 -5.92 -3.89
CA GLY A 129 18.67 -7.23 -3.89
C GLY A 129 17.14 -7.27 -4.01
N PRO A 130 16.33 -6.52 -3.23
CA PRO A 130 14.89 -6.82 -3.17
C PRO A 130 13.93 -5.68 -3.55
N TYR A 131 14.34 -4.63 -4.28
CA TYR A 131 13.46 -3.54 -4.70
C TYR A 131 13.62 -3.14 -6.17
N ARG A 132 12.51 -2.71 -6.78
CA ARG A 132 12.50 -1.90 -8.00
C ARG A 132 11.91 -0.54 -7.66
N ALA A 133 12.77 0.48 -7.67
CA ALA A 133 12.34 1.85 -7.48
C ALA A 133 11.66 2.36 -8.75
N ARG A 134 10.44 2.89 -8.59
CA ARG A 134 9.56 3.46 -9.63
C ARG A 134 8.85 2.44 -10.52
N VAL A 135 7.53 2.39 -10.36
CA VAL A 135 6.55 1.95 -11.36
C VAL A 135 5.63 3.13 -11.63
#